data_AF-A0A383DWR0-F1
#
_entry.id   AF-A0A383DWR0-F1
#
_cell.length_a   1.000
_cell.length_b   1.000
_cell.length_c   1.000
_cell.angle_alpha   90.00
_cell.angle_beta   90.00
_cell.angle_gamma   90.00
#
_symmetry.space_group_name_H-M   'P 1'
#
loop_
_entity.id
_entity.type
_entity.pdbx_description
1 polymer ?
#
loop_
_entity_poly.entity_id
_entity_poly.type
_entity_poly.pdbx_seq_one_letter_code
_entity_poly.pdbx_strand_id
1 'polypeptide(L)'
;MYESLREKIEVLGVARPEIELVASIPEQRLWLFANGKSYKHYSMSSSKRSPSCRENSLGTPWGLHEVCGKIGGDTPEGMVFKGRQPTGQRYWEYPDEEQA
;
A
#
# COMPACT_ATOMS: atom_id res chain seq x y z
N MET A 1 3.30 14.40 -9.99
CA MET A 1 3.29 13.05 -9.39
C MET A 1 2.38 12.09 -10.16
N TYR A 2 1.07 12.35 -10.30
CA TYR A 2 0.19 11.51 -11.12
C TYR A 2 0.63 11.44 -12.59
N GLU A 3 1.06 12.55 -13.20
CA GLU A 3 1.61 12.52 -14.57
C GLU A 3 2.83 11.61 -14.73
N SER A 4 3.69 11.50 -13.70
CA SER A 4 4.83 10.57 -13.73
C SER A 4 4.39 9.10 -13.67
N LEU A 5 3.28 8.80 -12.99
CA LEU A 5 2.66 7.47 -13.06
C LEU A 5 2.18 7.19 -14.50
N ARG A 6 1.48 8.15 -15.11
CA ARG A 6 0.92 8.01 -16.46
C ARG A 6 2.00 7.78 -17.52
N GLU A 7 3.07 8.57 -17.46
CA GLU A 7 4.23 8.41 -18.33
C GLU A 7 4.82 6.99 -18.22
N LYS A 8 4.98 6.47 -16.99
CA LYS A 8 5.50 5.12 -16.77
C LYS A 8 4.56 4.03 -17.29
N ILE A 9 3.26 4.17 -17.07
CA ILE A 9 2.25 3.21 -17.58
C ILE A 9 2.33 3.13 -19.11
N GLU A 10 2.43 4.29 -19.76
CA GLU A 10 2.53 4.38 -21.23
C GLU A 10 3.82 3.78 -21.76
N VAL A 11 4.97 4.14 -21.18
CA VAL A 11 6.30 3.60 -21.55
C VAL A 11 6.35 2.09 -21.38
N LEU A 12 5.73 1.55 -20.33
CA LEU A 12 5.72 0.12 -20.03
C LEU A 12 4.62 -0.65 -20.76
N GLY A 13 3.75 0.02 -21.53
CA GLY A 13 2.67 -0.62 -22.28
C GLY A 13 1.63 -1.30 -21.40
N VAL A 14 1.46 -0.83 -20.15
CA VAL A 14 0.50 -1.41 -19.21
C VAL A 14 -0.90 -0.87 -19.54
N ALA A 15 -1.88 -1.77 -19.66
CA ALA A 15 -3.27 -1.37 -19.86
C ALA A 15 -3.74 -0.50 -18.68
N ARG A 16 -4.44 0.59 -18.97
CA ARG A 16 -4.88 1.52 -17.91
C ARG A 16 -6.01 0.88 -17.10
N PRO A 17 -5.83 0.66 -15.78
CA PRO A 17 -6.92 0.20 -14.94
C PRO A 17 -7.88 1.35 -14.65
N GLU A 18 -9.14 1.03 -14.36
CA GLU A 18 -10.12 2.03 -13.92
C GLU A 18 -9.72 2.68 -12.59
N ILE A 19 -9.03 1.93 -11.73
CA ILE A 19 -8.60 2.35 -10.41
C ILE A 19 -7.07 2.36 -10.34
N GLU A 20 -6.51 3.51 -9.98
CA GLU A 20 -5.08 3.70 -9.81
C GLU A 20 -4.79 4.26 -8.42
N LEU A 21 -3.71 3.77 -7.80
CA LEU A 21 -3.21 4.26 -6.53
C LEU A 21 -1.82 4.87 -6.72
N VAL A 22 -1.64 6.08 -6.21
CA VAL A 22 -0.33 6.73 -6.13
C VAL A 22 0.05 6.85 -4.67
N ALA A 23 1.14 6.22 -4.25
CA ALA A 23 1.68 6.36 -2.90
C ALA A 23 2.89 7.31 -2.93
N SER A 24 2.84 8.43 -2.20
CA SER A 24 3.99 9.31 -1.97
C SER A 24 4.57 9.01 -0.60
N ILE A 25 5.78 8.45 -0.60
CA ILE A 25 6.56 8.25 0.62
C ILE A 25 6.95 9.58 1.26
N PRO A 26 7.45 10.61 0.54
CA PRO A 26 7.78 11.89 1.17
C PRO A 26 6.59 12.60 1.82
N GLU A 27 5.39 12.50 1.21
CA GLU A 27 4.19 13.16 1.72
C GLU A 27 3.37 12.29 2.69
N GLN A 28 3.75 11.02 2.87
CA GLN A 28 2.98 10.03 3.64
C GLN A 28 1.49 10.06 3.26
N ARG A 29 1.23 10.07 1.95
CA ARG A 29 -0.11 10.20 1.38
C ARG A 29 -0.35 9.20 0.25
N LEU A 30 -1.56 8.66 0.22
CA LEU A 30 -2.04 7.76 -0.82
C LEU A 30 -3.20 8.43 -1.56
N TRP A 31 -3.09 8.59 -2.88
CA TRP A 31 -4.15 9.14 -3.72
C TRP A 31 -4.80 8.03 -4.52
N LEU A 32 -6.12 8.07 -4.56
CA LEU A 32 -6.98 7.21 -5.34
C LEU A 32 -7.46 8.00 -6.56
N PHE A 33 -7.15 7.47 -7.73
CA PHE A 33 -7.67 7.95 -9.01
C PHE A 33 -8.68 6.94 -9.54
N ALA A 34 -9.78 7.45 -10.09
CA ALA A 34 -10.77 6.67 -10.82
C ALA A 34 -10.92 7.26 -12.21
N ASN A 35 -10.70 6.46 -13.25
CA ASN A 35 -10.78 6.86 -14.66
C ASN A 35 -9.98 8.14 -14.95
N GLY A 36 -8.75 8.22 -14.44
CA GLY A 36 -7.88 9.36 -14.66
C GLY A 36 -8.13 10.59 -13.77
N LYS A 37 -9.11 10.54 -12.87
CA LYS A 37 -9.52 11.69 -12.04
C LYS A 37 -9.21 11.42 -10.57
N SER A 38 -8.64 12.41 -9.89
CA SER A 38 -8.43 12.35 -8.44
C SER A 38 -9.80 12.22 -7.75
N TYR A 39 -9.99 11.14 -7.00
CA TYR A 39 -11.24 10.83 -6.32
C TYR A 39 -11.12 11.11 -4.82
N LYS A 40 -10.08 10.57 -4.17
CA LYS A 40 -9.85 10.74 -2.73
C LYS A 40 -8.37 10.60 -2.40
N HIS A 41 -7.97 11.11 -1.25
CA HIS A 41 -6.67 10.84 -0.67
C HIS A 41 -6.79 10.36 0.78
N TYR A 42 -5.79 9.61 1.22
CA TYR A 42 -5.70 9.04 2.55
C TYR A 42 -4.34 9.35 3.16
N SER A 43 -4.31 9.52 4.48
CA SER A 43 -3.05 9.40 5.21
C SER A 43 -2.53 7.97 5.07
N MET A 44 -1.22 7.79 4.94
CA MET A 44 -0.60 6.47 4.94
C MET A 44 0.65 6.50 5.82
N SER A 45 1.11 5.31 6.23
CA SER A 45 2.46 5.10 6.74
C SER A 45 3.25 4.25 5.76
N SER A 46 4.56 4.45 5.70
CA SER A 46 5.50 3.57 5.00
C SER A 46 6.61 3.09 5.93
N SER A 47 7.51 2.25 5.41
CA SER A 47 8.71 1.89 6.17
C SER A 47 9.49 3.12 6.62
N LYS A 48 10.05 3.07 7.84
CA LYS A 48 11.00 4.07 8.35
C LYS A 48 12.36 4.00 7.65
N ARG A 49 12.66 2.89 6.97
CA ARG A 49 13.91 2.72 6.22
C ARG A 49 13.81 3.42 4.87
N SER A 50 14.95 3.81 4.32
CA SER A 50 15.02 4.39 2.98
C SER A 50 14.31 3.49 1.96
N PRO A 51 13.56 4.08 1.00
CA PRO A 51 12.97 3.33 -0.10
C PRO A 51 14.02 2.44 -0.78
N SER A 52 13.65 1.21 -1.15
CA SER A 52 14.59 0.24 -1.71
C SER A 52 13.86 -0.89 -2.41
N CYS A 53 14.38 -1.32 -3.57
CA CYS A 53 13.96 -2.55 -4.25
C CYS A 53 14.94 -3.72 -4.02
N ARG A 54 15.89 -3.58 -3.09
CA ARG A 54 16.79 -4.68 -2.71
C ARG A 54 16.09 -5.63 -1.77
N GLU A 55 16.27 -6.93 -2.02
CA GLU A 55 15.79 -7.98 -1.13
C GLU A 55 16.28 -7.77 0.31
N ASN A 56 15.42 -8.10 1.29
CA ASN A 56 15.69 -7.95 2.73
C ASN A 56 16.01 -6.53 3.23
N SER A 57 15.84 -5.49 2.41
CA SER A 57 16.07 -4.10 2.83
C SER A 57 15.04 -3.60 3.86
N LEU A 58 13.85 -4.18 3.85
CA LEU A 58 12.64 -3.72 4.58
C LEU A 58 12.25 -2.27 4.24
N GLY A 59 12.77 -1.71 3.15
CA GLY A 59 12.32 -0.43 2.59
C GLY A 59 11.08 -0.63 1.73
N THR A 60 10.24 0.40 1.62
CA THR A 60 9.11 0.36 0.69
C THR A 60 9.64 0.45 -0.76
N PRO A 61 9.31 -0.51 -1.65
CA PRO A 61 9.77 -0.48 -3.03
C PRO A 61 9.08 0.64 -3.82
N TRP A 62 9.77 1.18 -4.83
CA TRP A 62 9.20 2.13 -5.78
C TRP A 62 8.83 1.43 -7.10
N GLY A 63 8.03 2.10 -7.92
CA GLY A 63 7.63 1.61 -9.24
C GLY A 63 6.18 1.17 -9.32
N LEU A 64 5.80 0.61 -10.46
CA LEU A 64 4.45 0.08 -10.68
C LEU A 64 4.28 -1.24 -9.94
N HIS A 65 3.16 -1.36 -9.24
CA HIS A 65 2.76 -2.56 -8.54
C HIS A 65 1.30 -2.86 -8.88
N GLU A 66 0.93 -4.13 -8.85
CA GLU A 66 -0.43 -4.60 -9.04
C GLU A 66 -0.99 -5.16 -7.72
N VAL A 67 -2.25 -4.88 -7.44
CA VAL A 67 -2.94 -5.49 -6.30
C VAL A 67 -3.41 -6.88 -6.71
N CYS A 68 -2.64 -7.91 -6.36
CA CYS A 68 -2.96 -9.29 -6.73
C CYS A 68 -3.95 -9.99 -5.77
N GLY A 69 -4.34 -9.34 -4.68
CA GLY A 69 -5.31 -9.90 -3.73
C GLY A 69 -5.50 -9.04 -2.48
N LYS A 70 -6.65 -9.21 -1.84
CA LYS A 70 -7.04 -8.55 -0.59
C LYS A 70 -7.43 -9.61 0.43
N ILE A 71 -6.93 -9.47 1.66
CA ILE A 71 -7.21 -10.39 2.78
C ILE A 71 -7.94 -9.64 3.91
N GLY A 72 -8.79 -10.35 4.68
CA GLY A 72 -9.46 -9.81 5.87
C GLY A 72 -10.89 -9.29 5.67
N GLY A 73 -11.55 -9.59 4.54
CA GLY A 73 -12.94 -9.16 4.29
C GLY A 73 -13.95 -9.67 5.33
N ASP A 74 -13.72 -10.89 5.85
CA ASP A 74 -14.61 -11.55 6.82
C ASP A 74 -14.06 -11.52 8.25
N THR A 75 -12.98 -10.77 8.50
CA THR A 75 -12.38 -10.67 9.83
C THR A 75 -12.84 -9.40 10.54
N PRO A 76 -12.97 -9.42 11.88
CA PRO A 76 -13.33 -8.21 12.61
C PRO A 76 -12.22 -7.15 12.52
N GLU A 77 -12.62 -5.89 12.74
CA GLU A 77 -11.69 -4.78 12.86
C GLU A 77 -10.64 -5.05 13.96
N GLY A 78 -9.41 -4.63 13.69
CA GLY A 78 -8.27 -4.84 14.58
C GLY A 78 -7.61 -6.23 14.46
N MET A 79 -8.16 -7.17 13.69
CA MET A 79 -7.55 -8.49 13.49
C MET A 79 -6.08 -8.37 13.01
N VAL A 80 -5.17 -9.02 13.72
CA VAL A 80 -3.74 -9.06 13.36
C VAL A 80 -3.50 -10.22 12.38
N PHE A 81 -2.65 -9.98 11.38
CA PHE A 81 -2.26 -10.99 10.39
C PHE A 81 -0.75 -11.25 10.45
N LYS A 82 -0.34 -12.52 10.48
CA LYS A 82 1.06 -12.95 10.36
C LYS A 82 1.16 -13.93 9.20
N GLY A 83 2.08 -13.72 8.27
CA GLY A 83 2.22 -14.58 7.08
C GLY A 83 0.93 -14.68 6.24
N ARG A 84 0.14 -13.59 6.18
CA ARG A 84 -1.19 -13.53 5.51
C ARG A 84 -2.29 -14.37 6.16
N GLN A 85 -2.08 -14.92 7.36
CA GLN A 85 -3.08 -15.67 8.12
C GLN A 85 -3.56 -14.87 9.34
N PRO A 86 -4.85 -14.90 9.69
CA PRO A 86 -5.36 -14.23 10.89
C PRO A 86 -4.78 -14.92 12.14
N THR A 87 -4.34 -14.13 13.12
CA THR A 87 -3.78 -14.69 14.37
C THR A 87 -4.86 -15.13 15.36
N GLY A 88 -6.11 -14.67 15.15
CA GLY A 88 -7.21 -14.86 16.10
C GLY A 88 -7.25 -13.83 17.22
N GLN A 89 -6.26 -12.93 17.28
CA GLN A 89 -6.19 -11.83 18.25
C GLN A 89 -6.26 -10.49 17.52
N ARG A 90 -7.00 -9.56 18.12
CA ARG A 90 -7.08 -8.16 17.69
C ARG A 90 -5.96 -7.35 18.32
N TYR A 91 -5.59 -6.23 17.71
CA TYR A 91 -4.48 -5.37 18.12
C TYR A 91 -4.46 -5.06 19.62
N TRP A 92 -5.61 -4.68 20.17
CA TRP A 92 -5.76 -4.32 21.60
C TRP A 92 -5.73 -5.50 22.57
N GLU A 93 -5.64 -6.74 22.08
CA GLU A 93 -5.49 -7.94 22.91
C GLU A 93 -4.01 -8.33 23.12
N TYR A 94 -3.09 -7.71 22.37
CA TYR A 94 -1.65 -7.91 22.54
C TYR A 94 -1.09 -7.05 23.69
N PRO A 95 -0.01 -7.47 24.37
CA PRO A 95 0.71 -6.60 25.30
C PRO A 95 1.20 -5.32 24.60
N ASP A 96 1.27 -4.20 25.32
CA ASP A 96 1.68 -2.91 24.77
C ASP A 96 3.05 -2.95 24.07
N GLU A 97 3.95 -3.82 24.54
CA GLU A 97 5.28 -4.05 23.97
C GLU A 97 5.24 -4.63 22.55
N GLU A 98 4.17 -5.34 22.21
CA GLU A 98 3.94 -5.95 20.89
C GLU A 98 3.02 -5.10 19.99
N GLN A 99 2.43 -4.03 20.53
CA GLN A 99 1.59 -3.07 19.82
C GLN A 99 2.46 -2.01 19.11
N ALA A 100 3.14 -2.42 18.02
CA ALA A 100 4.01 -1.55 17.23
C ALA A 100 3.30 -0.80 16.10
#